data_AF-A0A521R403-F1
#
_entry.id   AF-A0A521R403-F1
#
_cell.length_a   1.000
_cell.length_b   1.000
_cell.length_c   1.000
_cell.angle_alpha   90.00
_cell.angle_beta   90.00
_cell.angle_gamma   90.00
#
_symmetry.space_group_name_H-M   'P 1'
#
loop_
_entity.id
_entity.type
_entity.pdbx_description
1 polymer ?
#
loop_
_entity_poly.entity_id
_entity_poly.type
_entity_poly.pdbx_seq_one_letter_code
_entity_poly.pdbx_strand_id
1 'polypeptide(L)'
;MRTTILALGILGVLITPAFAGRPVTDEERTKLVEALKAQGCTGGKMEFDSNKFEVDDATCADGKKYDLDFDQAFALLKKKAD
;
A
#
# COMPACT_ATOMS: atom_id res chain seq x y z
N MET A 1 -33.73 -50.90 11.38
CA MET A 1 -32.29 -50.62 11.20
C MET A 1 -32.07 -50.08 9.79
N ARG A 2 -31.13 -49.13 9.65
CA ARG A 2 -30.48 -48.61 8.42
C ARG A 2 -30.84 -47.15 8.08
N THR A 3 -30.34 -46.22 8.92
CA THR A 3 -29.27 -45.24 8.62
C THR A 3 -29.63 -44.18 7.56
N THR A 4 -30.10 -43.03 8.05
CA THR A 4 -30.08 -41.75 7.34
C THR A 4 -28.64 -41.22 7.32
N ILE A 5 -28.08 -41.05 6.12
CA ILE A 5 -26.79 -40.37 5.91
C ILE A 5 -27.11 -38.89 5.68
N LEU A 6 -26.80 -38.02 6.65
CA LEU A 6 -26.73 -36.57 6.45
C LEU A 6 -25.36 -36.26 5.81
N ALA A 7 -25.34 -35.97 4.51
CA ALA A 7 -24.16 -35.46 3.85
C ALA A 7 -23.95 -33.99 4.25
N LEU A 8 -22.90 -33.71 5.02
CA LEU A 8 -22.38 -32.36 5.25
C LEU A 8 -21.75 -31.86 3.94
N GLY A 9 -22.46 -30.99 3.22
CA GLY A 9 -21.88 -30.22 2.13
C GLY A 9 -20.97 -29.14 2.71
N ILE A 10 -19.65 -29.37 2.69
CA ILE A 10 -18.67 -28.33 2.99
C ILE A 10 -18.61 -27.42 1.75
N LEU A 11 -19.29 -26.29 1.83
CA LEU A 11 -19.19 -25.23 0.84
C LEU A 11 -17.79 -24.61 0.99
N GLY A 12 -16.85 -25.01 0.12
CA GLY A 12 -15.52 -24.43 0.05
C GLY A 12 -15.62 -22.96 -0.36
N VAL A 13 -15.56 -22.06 0.61
CA VAL A 13 -15.38 -20.63 0.34
C VAL A 13 -13.96 -20.44 -0.17
N LEU A 14 -13.82 -20.24 -1.48
CA LEU A 14 -12.59 -19.77 -2.08
C LEU A 14 -12.36 -18.33 -1.60
N ILE A 15 -11.50 -18.18 -0.60
CA ILE A 15 -11.01 -16.87 -0.18
C ILE A 15 -9.98 -16.45 -1.23
N THR A 16 -10.45 -15.77 -2.29
CA THR A 16 -9.53 -15.04 -3.17
C THR A 16 -8.88 -13.93 -2.34
N PRO A 17 -7.55 -13.83 -2.26
CA PRO A 17 -6.94 -12.66 -1.64
C PRO A 17 -7.40 -11.44 -2.44
N ALA A 18 -8.14 -10.54 -1.79
CA ALA A 18 -8.33 -9.21 -2.32
C ALA A 18 -6.93 -8.61 -2.48
N PHE A 19 -6.58 -8.16 -3.68
CA PHE A 19 -5.34 -7.43 -3.95
C PHE A 19 -5.40 -6.09 -3.19
N ALA A 20 -5.15 -6.12 -1.89
CA ALA A 20 -4.70 -4.95 -1.15
C ALA A 20 -3.22 -4.76 -1.51
N GLY A 21 -2.78 -3.51 -1.67
CA GLY A 21 -1.38 -3.18 -1.95
C GLY A 21 -0.40 -3.90 -1.02
N ARG A 22 0.87 -3.98 -1.45
CA ARG A 22 1.92 -4.62 -0.66
C ARG A 22 2.75 -3.58 0.10
N PRO A 23 3.36 -3.96 1.24
CA PRO A 23 4.44 -3.16 1.78
C PRO A 23 5.57 -3.01 0.75
N VAL A 24 6.23 -1.86 0.78
CA VAL A 24 7.45 -1.62 -0.01
C VAL A 24 8.62 -2.48 0.50
N THR A 25 9.52 -2.90 -0.39
CA THR A 25 10.78 -3.55 0.02
C THR A 25 11.73 -2.54 0.65
N ASP A 26 12.82 -3.01 1.27
CA ASP A 26 13.82 -2.12 1.87
C ASP A 26 14.55 -1.27 0.81
N GLU A 27 14.79 -1.83 -0.39
CA GLU A 27 15.37 -1.10 -1.51
C GLU A 27 14.42 -0.01 -2.03
N GLU A 28 13.14 -0.32 -2.15
CA GLU A 28 12.11 0.64 -2.57
C GLU A 28 11.92 1.75 -1.53
N ARG A 29 11.88 1.38 -0.25
CA ARG A 29 11.84 2.33 0.87
C ARG A 29 13.00 3.32 0.80
N THR A 30 14.22 2.83 0.54
CA THR A 30 15.40 3.68 0.45
C THR A 30 15.25 4.73 -0.66
N LYS A 31 14.79 4.31 -1.84
CA LYS A 31 14.55 5.22 -2.97
C LYS A 31 13.40 6.20 -2.72
N LEU A 32 12.32 5.75 -2.07
CA LEU A 32 11.21 6.63 -1.69
C LEU A 32 11.63 7.68 -0.66
N VAL A 33 12.47 7.33 0.31
CA VAL A 33 13.01 8.29 1.28
C VAL A 33 13.82 9.37 0.57
N GLU A 34 14.62 9.02 -0.44
CA GLU A 34 15.35 10.00 -1.27
C GLU A 34 14.40 10.88 -2.08
N ALA A 35 13.39 10.28 -2.73
CA ALA A 35 12.37 11.01 -3.49
C ALA A 35 11.57 11.98 -2.61
N LEU A 36 11.19 11.58 -1.40
CA LEU A 36 10.52 12.44 -0.42
C LEU A 36 11.39 13.62 0.00
N LYS A 37 12.68 13.36 0.29
CA LYS A 37 13.63 14.43 0.63
C LYS A 37 13.74 15.47 -0.49
N ALA A 38 13.72 15.04 -1.76
CA ALA A 38 13.71 15.94 -2.90
C ALA A 38 12.44 16.82 -2.96
N GLN A 39 11.33 16.37 -2.35
CA GLN A 39 10.09 17.15 -2.20
C GLN A 39 10.03 17.96 -0.89
N GLY A 40 11.11 17.95 -0.09
CA GLY A 40 11.15 18.57 1.23
C GLY A 40 10.25 17.87 2.25
N CYS A 41 10.01 16.56 2.08
CA CYS A 41 9.14 15.75 2.93
C CYS A 41 9.88 14.58 3.57
N THR A 42 9.36 14.06 4.68
CA THR A 42 9.94 12.95 5.43
C THR A 42 8.86 12.10 6.11
N GLY A 43 9.22 10.87 6.48
CA GLY A 43 8.33 9.95 7.19
C GLY A 43 7.22 9.38 6.30
N GLY A 44 6.08 9.09 6.92
CA GLY A 44 4.90 8.54 6.26
C GLY A 44 4.87 7.01 6.15
N LYS A 45 3.67 6.49 5.89
CA LYS A 45 3.44 5.07 5.61
C LYS A 45 3.66 4.83 4.11
N MET A 46 4.46 3.82 3.76
CA MET A 46 4.83 3.55 2.36
C MET A 46 4.25 2.23 1.88
N GLU A 47 3.49 2.24 0.80
CA GLU A 47 2.89 1.06 0.18
C GLU A 47 3.05 1.09 -1.34
N PHE A 48 3.05 -0.09 -1.97
CA PHE A 48 2.97 -0.22 -3.42
C PHE A 48 1.61 -0.80 -3.78
N ASP A 49 0.79 0.01 -4.44
CA ASP A 49 -0.54 -0.36 -4.90
C ASP A 49 -0.83 0.23 -6.27
N SER A 50 -1.68 -0.41 -7.06
CA SER A 50 -2.17 0.15 -8.32
C SER A 50 -1.06 0.66 -9.28
N ASN A 51 0.09 -0.04 -9.31
CA ASN A 51 1.30 0.30 -10.09
C ASN A 51 1.98 1.63 -9.71
N LYS A 52 1.75 2.13 -8.51
CA LYS A 52 2.42 3.31 -7.95
C LYS A 52 2.85 3.07 -6.51
N PHE A 53 3.74 3.92 -6.03
CA PHE A 53 4.06 4.02 -4.62
C PHE A 53 3.20 5.11 -3.98
N GLU A 54 2.59 4.78 -2.85
CA GLU A 54 1.84 5.73 -2.03
C GLU A 54 2.63 6.00 -0.76
N VAL A 55 2.75 7.27 -0.38
CA VAL A 55 3.32 7.73 0.89
C VAL A 55 2.29 8.60 1.59
N ASP A 56 1.61 8.02 2.58
CA ASP A 56 0.59 8.72 3.36
C ASP A 56 1.22 9.42 4.57
N ASP A 57 0.61 10.50 5.04
CA ASP A 57 0.99 11.21 6.28
C ASP A 57 2.44 11.76 6.29
N ALA A 58 3.08 11.96 5.14
CA ALA A 58 4.44 12.49 5.08
C ALA A 58 4.47 13.95 5.55
N THR A 59 5.37 14.28 6.48
CA THR A 59 5.52 15.66 6.96
C THR A 59 6.46 16.42 6.06
N CYS A 60 5.99 17.53 5.50
CA CYS A 60 6.77 18.39 4.60
C CYS A 60 7.31 19.64 5.30
N ALA A 61 8.14 20.41 4.60
CA ALA A 61 8.89 21.54 5.15
C ALA A 61 8.03 22.64 5.81
N ASP A 62 6.74 22.73 5.48
CA ASP A 62 5.78 23.64 6.11
C ASP A 62 5.17 23.09 7.42
N GLY A 63 5.63 21.92 7.87
CA GLY A 63 5.17 21.21 9.05
C GLY A 63 3.83 20.50 8.87
N LYS A 64 3.25 20.52 7.66
CA LYS A 64 1.98 19.86 7.37
C LYS A 64 2.18 18.45 6.82
N LYS A 65 1.13 17.66 6.89
CA LYS A 65 1.06 16.31 6.34
C LYS A 65 0.54 16.32 4.92
N TYR A 66 1.09 15.41 4.12
CA TYR A 66 0.75 15.24 2.72
C TYR A 66 0.72 13.75 2.36
N ASP A 67 -0.21 13.40 1.49
CA ASP A 67 -0.19 12.16 0.74
C ASP A 67 0.56 12.39 -0.58
N LEU A 68 1.55 11.56 -0.86
CA LEU A 68 2.34 11.63 -2.08
C LEU A 68 2.25 10.32 -2.86
N ASP A 69 1.97 10.43 -4.16
CA ASP A 69 2.04 9.31 -5.09
C ASP A 69 3.30 9.45 -5.96
N PHE A 70 4.02 8.35 -6.14
CA PHE A 70 5.18 8.25 -7.04
C PHE A 70 4.99 7.12 -8.05
N ASP A 71 5.54 7.28 -9.25
CA ASP A 71 5.58 6.18 -10.22
C ASP A 71 6.65 5.13 -9.87
N GLN A 72 6.75 4.06 -10.67
CA GLN A 72 7.75 3.00 -10.47
C GLN A 72 9.20 3.47 -10.65
N ALA A 73 9.42 4.64 -11.25
CA ALA A 73 10.71 5.31 -11.36
C ALA A 73 10.95 6.30 -10.22
N PHE A 74 10.09 6.33 -9.20
CA PHE A 74 10.13 7.21 -8.03
C PHE A 74 9.97 8.70 -8.39
N ALA A 75 9.39 9.01 -9.56
CA ALA A 75 9.03 10.38 -9.93
C ALA A 75 7.68 10.76 -9.30
N LEU A 76 7.58 11.99 -8.79
CA LEU A 76 6.36 12.47 -8.14
C LEU A 76 5.22 12.58 -9.16
N LEU A 77 4.12 11.89 -8.90
CA LEU A 77 2.87 11.98 -9.65
C LEU A 77 1.90 12.96 -9.01
N LYS A 78 1.80 12.95 -7.69
CA LYS A 78 0.84 13.76 -6.93
C LYS A 78 1.38 14.10 -5.55
N LYS A 79 1.07 15.30 -5.08
CA LYS A 79 1.24 15.75 -3.70
C LYS A 79 -0.03 16.44 -3.25
N LYS A 80 -0.74 15.88 -2.28
CA LYS A 80 -2.02 16.38 -1.79
C LYS A 80 -1.91 16.59 -0.27
N ALA A 81 -2.38 17.72 0.24
CA ALA A 81 -2.50 17.88 1.69
C ALA A 81 -3.49 16.85 2.23
N ASP A 82 -3.14 16.21 3.33
CA ASP A 82 -4.03 15.30 4.07
C ASP A 82 -5.20 16.09 4.71
#